data_AF-A0A7S2ZXK3-F1
#
_entry.id   AF-A0A7S2ZXK3-F1
#
_cell.length_a   1.000
_cell.length_b   1.000
_cell.length_c   1.000
_cell.angle_alpha   90.00
_cell.angle_beta   90.00
_cell.angle_gamma   90.00
#
_symmetry.space_group_name_H-M   'P 1'
#
loop_
_entity.id
_entity.type
_entity.pdbx_description
1 polymer ?
#
loop_
_entity_poly.entity_id
_entity_poly.type
_entity_poly.pdbx_seq_one_letter_code
_entity_poly.pdbx_strand_id
1 'polypeptide(L)'
;MIQPLFEFEGFDHLEIDTIYSAYKESQRRLFLMDYDGTLEATGSNEQVKAWSSPPSERVLMTLSKLSSNPKDVVCILSGRSRSTMEEKFSSLKEVGLAAEHGFYYRLPGSTEWHLQMASADSSWKEPAREIMGAYTERTDGSFLEEKESALVWHYKKADPEFGRSQA
;
A
#
# COMPACT_ATOMS: atom_id res chain seq x y z
N MET A 1 -13.78 -14.44 -18.58
CA MET A 1 -14.00 -13.09 -19.14
C MET A 1 -14.09 -12.17 -17.95
N ILE A 2 -13.09 -11.31 -17.72
CA ILE A 2 -13.07 -10.40 -16.56
C ILE A 2 -13.88 -9.18 -16.98
N GLN A 3 -15.01 -8.92 -16.31
CA GLN A 3 -15.77 -7.70 -16.55
C GLN A 3 -15.08 -6.51 -15.87
N PRO A 4 -14.95 -5.35 -16.54
CA PRO A 4 -14.40 -4.15 -15.92
C PRO A 4 -15.31 -3.68 -14.78
N LEU A 5 -14.71 -3.31 -13.65
CA LEU A 5 -15.46 -2.81 -12.48
C LEU A 5 -15.92 -1.36 -12.64
N PHE A 6 -15.31 -0.56 -13.54
CA PHE A 6 -15.70 0.82 -13.86
C PHE A 6 -15.18 1.20 -15.27
N GLU A 7 -16.00 1.87 -16.09
CA GLU A 7 -15.56 2.60 -17.29
C GLU A 7 -15.26 4.04 -16.88
N PHE A 8 -13.99 4.41 -16.80
CA PHE A 8 -13.57 5.79 -16.62
C PHE A 8 -13.40 6.43 -18.01
N GLU A 9 -14.15 7.49 -18.32
CA GLU A 9 -13.94 8.26 -19.55
C GLU A 9 -12.50 8.80 -19.59
N GLY A 10 -11.79 8.53 -20.69
CA GLY A 10 -10.39 8.94 -20.88
C GLY A 10 -9.34 8.00 -20.29
N PHE A 11 -9.72 6.79 -19.86
CA PHE A 11 -8.78 5.76 -19.43
C PHE A 11 -8.59 4.69 -20.53
N ASP A 12 -7.40 4.66 -21.12
CA ASP A 12 -7.03 3.58 -22.04
C ASP A 12 -6.63 2.33 -21.26
N HIS A 13 -7.17 1.19 -21.68
CA HIS A 13 -6.79 -0.09 -21.10
C HIS A 13 -5.31 -0.40 -21.35
N LEU A 14 -4.74 -1.17 -20.43
CA LEU A 14 -3.36 -1.61 -20.52
C LEU A 14 -3.18 -2.56 -21.73
N GLU A 15 -2.47 -2.10 -22.76
CA GLU A 15 -2.15 -2.90 -23.95
C GLU A 15 -1.08 -3.97 -23.64
N ILE A 16 -1.55 -5.18 -23.33
CA ILE A 16 -0.71 -6.28 -22.82
C ILE A 16 0.40 -6.63 -23.80
N ASP A 17 0.11 -6.73 -25.10
CA ASP A 17 1.08 -7.14 -26.11
C ASP A 17 2.21 -6.12 -26.28
N THR A 18 1.88 -4.83 -26.20
CA THR A 18 2.84 -3.73 -26.22
C THR A 18 3.79 -3.82 -25.02
N ILE A 19 3.25 -3.98 -23.82
CA ILE A 19 4.06 -4.07 -22.60
C ILE A 19 4.89 -5.34 -22.58
N TYR A 20 4.33 -6.46 -23.03
CA TYR A 20 5.04 -7.73 -23.08
C TYR A 20 6.22 -7.68 -24.06
N SER A 21 6.06 -7.00 -25.21
CA SER A 21 7.14 -6.78 -26.16
C SER A 21 8.24 -5.91 -25.55
N ALA A 22 7.86 -4.77 -24.95
CA ALA A 22 8.79 -3.89 -24.25
C ALA A 22 9.51 -4.60 -23.09
N TYR A 23 8.80 -5.46 -22.35
CA TYR A 23 9.37 -6.28 -21.27
C TYR A 23 10.46 -7.22 -21.80
N LYS A 24 10.25 -7.86 -22.95
CA LYS A 24 11.24 -8.77 -23.54
C LYS A 24 12.50 -8.06 -24.02
N GLU A 25 12.36 -6.88 -24.60
CA GLU A 25 13.45 -6.12 -25.20
C GLU A 25 14.31 -5.40 -24.16
N SER A 26 13.69 -4.99 -23.04
CA SER A 26 14.34 -4.24 -21.98
C SER A 26 15.42 -5.04 -21.24
N GLN A 27 16.57 -4.40 -20.99
CA GLN A 27 17.69 -5.02 -20.28
C GLN A 27 17.70 -4.75 -18.77
N ARG A 28 16.97 -3.72 -18.33
CA ARG A 28 16.75 -3.36 -16.92
C ARG A 28 15.31 -2.88 -16.79
N ARG A 29 14.58 -3.42 -15.82
CA ARG A 29 13.14 -3.18 -15.66
C ARG A 29 12.86 -2.89 -14.20
N LEU A 30 12.07 -1.85 -13.95
CA LEU A 30 11.64 -1.45 -12.62
C LEU A 30 10.13 -1.65 -12.52
N PHE A 31 9.71 -2.39 -11.51
CA PHE A 31 8.32 -2.59 -11.15
C PHE A 31 8.03 -1.87 -9.85
N LEU A 32 7.14 -0.89 -9.89
CA LEU A 32 6.64 -0.16 -8.73
C LEU A 32 5.17 -0.53 -8.57
N MET A 33 4.86 -1.33 -7.55
CA MET A 33 3.51 -1.86 -7.35
C MET A 33 2.94 -1.33 -6.04
N ASP A 34 1.81 -0.64 -6.12
CA ASP A 34 1.02 -0.36 -4.91
C ASP A 34 0.48 -1.68 -4.30
N TYR A 35 0.24 -1.70 -3.00
CA TYR A 35 -0.29 -2.88 -2.32
C TYR A 35 -1.82 -2.84 -2.19
N ASP A 36 -2.35 -1.82 -1.49
CA ASP A 36 -3.72 -1.76 -1.02
C ASP A 36 -4.71 -1.46 -2.15
N GLY A 37 -5.50 -2.45 -2.57
CA GLY A 37 -6.43 -2.29 -3.70
C GLY A 37 -5.80 -2.52 -5.07
N THR A 38 -4.49 -2.78 -5.12
CA THR A 38 -3.74 -3.08 -6.35
C THR A 38 -3.30 -4.55 -6.39
N LEU A 39 -2.44 -4.97 -5.46
CA LEU A 39 -2.03 -6.38 -5.32
C LEU A 39 -2.98 -7.16 -4.40
N GLU A 40 -3.65 -6.46 -3.48
CA GLU A 40 -4.71 -6.99 -2.64
C GLU A 40 -6.07 -6.56 -3.17
N ALA A 41 -6.95 -7.52 -3.48
CA ALA A 41 -8.30 -7.21 -3.93
C ALA A 41 -9.12 -6.60 -2.78
N THR A 42 -9.71 -5.43 -3.00
CA THR A 42 -10.61 -4.78 -2.03
C THR A 42 -12.05 -4.80 -2.54
N GLY A 43 -12.82 -5.81 -2.14
CA GLY A 43 -14.29 -5.73 -2.19
C GLY A 43 -14.82 -4.77 -1.12
N SER A 44 -15.92 -4.05 -1.38
CA SER A 44 -16.48 -3.00 -0.50
C SER A 44 -16.81 -3.48 0.92
N ASN A 45 -17.13 -4.76 1.11
CA ASN A 45 -17.36 -5.38 2.43
C ASN A 45 -16.16 -6.17 2.98
N GLU A 46 -15.07 -6.27 2.21
CA GLU A 46 -13.88 -7.07 2.56
C GLU A 46 -12.69 -6.22 2.98
N GLN A 47 -12.71 -4.89 2.81
CA GLN A 47 -11.58 -4.01 3.16
C GLN A 47 -11.15 -4.15 4.63
N VAL A 48 -12.11 -4.39 5.53
CA VAL A 48 -11.84 -4.63 6.97
C VAL A 48 -11.13 -5.98 7.20
N LYS A 49 -11.42 -7.00 6.39
CA LYS A 49 -10.74 -8.30 6.46
C LYS A 49 -9.39 -8.29 5.72
N ALA A 50 -9.30 -7.55 4.62
CA ALA A 50 -8.10 -7.36 3.81
C ALA A 50 -6.97 -6.69 4.61
N TRP A 51 -7.32 -5.71 5.48
CA TRP A 51 -6.35 -5.03 6.34
C TRP A 51 -5.43 -5.99 7.14
N SER A 52 -5.98 -7.13 7.56
CA SER A 52 -5.28 -8.13 8.39
C SER A 52 -4.88 -9.40 7.65
N SER A 53 -5.29 -9.57 6.39
CA SER A 53 -5.01 -10.81 5.64
C SER A 53 -3.68 -10.72 4.90
N PRO A 54 -2.87 -11.78 4.85
CA PRO A 54 -1.67 -11.77 4.02
C PRO A 54 -2.03 -11.72 2.52
N PRO A 55 -1.11 -11.26 1.65
CA PRO A 55 -1.29 -11.37 0.20
C PRO A 55 -1.57 -12.81 -0.22
N SER A 56 -2.36 -13.00 -1.27
CA SER A 56 -2.65 -14.36 -1.75
C SER A 56 -1.39 -15.09 -2.19
N GLU A 57 -1.38 -16.42 -2.05
CA GLU A 57 -0.25 -17.26 -2.48
C GLU A 57 0.13 -17.03 -3.95
N ARG A 58 -0.86 -16.79 -4.82
CA ARG A 58 -0.63 -16.45 -6.23
C ARG A 58 0.18 -15.16 -6.38
N VAL A 59 -0.12 -14.13 -5.59
CA VAL A 59 0.61 -12.85 -5.60
C VAL A 59 2.03 -13.07 -5.12
N LEU A 60 2.22 -13.76 -3.99
CA LEU A 60 3.55 -14.05 -3.44
C LEU A 60 4.41 -14.85 -4.42
N MET A 61 3.87 -15.92 -5.02
CA MET A 61 4.58 -16.69 -6.05
C MET A 61 4.92 -15.88 -7.29
N THR A 62 4.04 -14.96 -7.71
CA THR A 62 4.29 -14.12 -8.90
C THR A 62 5.39 -13.12 -8.63
N LEU A 63 5.35 -12.45 -7.48
CA LEU A 63 6.37 -11.50 -7.04
C LEU A 63 7.73 -12.21 -6.88
N SER A 64 7.75 -13.38 -6.25
CA SER A 64 8.95 -14.20 -6.08
C SER A 64 9.59 -14.57 -7.43
N LYS A 65 8.79 -15.01 -8.41
CA LYS A 65 9.27 -15.32 -9.76
C LYS A 65 9.79 -14.08 -10.47
N LEU A 66 9.08 -12.95 -10.36
CA LEU A 66 9.48 -11.71 -11.00
C LEU A 66 10.80 -11.19 -10.42
N SER A 67 10.93 -11.14 -9.09
CA SER A 67 12.14 -10.68 -8.41
C SER A 67 13.33 -11.63 -8.55
N SER A 68 13.11 -12.90 -8.94
CA SER A 68 14.20 -13.85 -9.22
C SER A 68 14.97 -13.53 -10.51
N ASN A 69 14.42 -12.68 -11.38
CA ASN A 69 15.08 -12.29 -12.61
C ASN A 69 16.08 -11.15 -12.33
N PRO A 70 17.38 -11.31 -12.65
CA PRO A 70 18.40 -10.30 -12.35
C PRO A 70 18.23 -8.99 -13.15
N LYS A 71 17.38 -8.97 -14.18
CA LYS A 71 17.02 -7.76 -14.92
C LYS A 71 15.87 -6.98 -14.28
N ASP A 72 15.17 -7.56 -13.30
CA ASP A 72 13.96 -7.03 -12.69
C ASP A 72 14.27 -6.50 -11.29
N VAL A 73 13.98 -5.22 -11.09
CA VAL A 73 13.94 -4.59 -9.77
C VAL A 73 12.47 -4.46 -9.39
N VAL A 74 12.05 -5.16 -8.34
CA VAL A 74 10.66 -5.19 -7.89
C VAL A 74 10.54 -4.50 -6.55
N CYS A 75 9.69 -3.48 -6.48
CA CYS A 75 9.40 -2.74 -5.26
C CYS A 75 7.90 -2.67 -5.02
N ILE A 76 7.50 -2.90 -3.77
CA ILE A 76 6.12 -2.72 -3.31
C ILE A 76 6.06 -1.41 -2.53
N LEU A 77 5.12 -0.56 -2.89
CA LEU A 77 4.85 0.72 -2.22
C LEU A 77 3.51 0.61 -1.50
N SER A 78 3.44 1.14 -0.30
CA SER A 78 2.21 1.09 0.48
C SER A 78 2.12 2.22 1.50
N GLY A 79 0.89 2.59 1.84
CA GLY A 79 0.60 3.44 2.99
C GLY A 79 0.74 2.71 4.33
N ARG A 80 0.92 1.38 4.35
CA ARG A 80 1.05 0.59 5.58
C ARG A 80 2.34 0.89 6.34
N SER A 81 2.33 0.62 7.64
CA SER A 81 3.53 0.75 8.50
C SER A 81 4.62 -0.25 8.09
N ARG A 82 5.86 0.01 8.52
CA ARG A 82 6.99 -0.90 8.28
C ARG A 82 6.72 -2.30 8.82
N SER A 83 6.22 -2.41 10.05
CA SER A 83 5.96 -3.70 10.69
C SER A 83 4.94 -4.54 9.91
N THR A 84 3.87 -3.92 9.41
CA THR A 84 2.89 -4.59 8.55
C THR A 84 3.50 -5.05 7.22
N MET A 85 4.34 -4.22 6.60
CA MET A 85 5.03 -4.58 5.35
C MET A 85 6.03 -5.72 5.56
N GLU A 86 6.78 -5.72 6.66
CA GLU A 86 7.70 -6.81 7.02
C GLU A 86 6.96 -8.11 7.25
N GLU A 87 5.87 -8.09 8.01
CA GLU A 87 5.06 -9.28 8.30
C GLU A 87 4.53 -9.89 7.00
N LYS A 88 3.84 -9.08 6.18
CA LYS A 88 3.14 -9.53 4.97
C LYS A 88 4.08 -10.04 3.86
N PHE A 89 5.28 -9.49 3.76
CA PHE A 89 6.25 -9.81 2.70
C PHE A 89 7.55 -10.45 3.20
N SER A 90 7.55 -10.97 4.43
CA SER A 90 8.71 -11.60 5.08
C SER A 90 9.38 -12.71 4.25
N SER A 91 8.62 -13.40 3.39
CA SER A 91 9.12 -14.44 2.49
C SER A 91 9.86 -13.92 1.26
N LEU A 92 9.72 -12.63 0.91
CA LEU A 92 10.22 -12.02 -0.33
C LEU A 92 11.46 -11.14 -0.07
N LYS A 93 12.62 -11.78 0.09
CA LYS A 93 13.89 -11.07 0.40
C LYS A 93 14.38 -10.18 -0.74
N GLU A 94 14.18 -10.63 -1.99
CA GLU A 94 14.60 -9.93 -3.20
C GLU A 94 13.63 -8.81 -3.65
N VAL A 95 12.61 -8.52 -2.85
CA VAL A 95 11.66 -7.44 -3.12
C VAL A 95 11.97 -6.25 -2.22
N GLY A 96 12.05 -5.08 -2.82
CA GLY A 96 12.14 -3.81 -2.11
C GLY A 96 10.79 -3.42 -1.53
N LEU A 97 10.79 -2.78 -0.36
CA LEU A 97 9.56 -2.36 0.31
C LEU A 97 9.63 -0.87 0.61
N ALA A 98 8.57 -0.14 0.34
CA ALA A 98 8.38 1.24 0.74
C ALA A 98 7.11 1.33 1.59
N ALA A 99 7.27 1.79 2.83
CA ALA A 99 6.22 1.88 3.84
C ALA A 99 5.87 3.34 4.13
N GLU A 100 4.67 3.55 4.67
CA GLU A 100 4.15 4.86 5.03
C GLU A 100 4.29 5.90 3.91
N HIS A 101 3.80 5.54 2.71
CA HIS A 101 3.87 6.39 1.52
C HIS A 101 5.31 6.79 1.14
N GLY A 102 6.28 5.93 1.42
CA GLY A 102 7.68 6.12 1.06
C GLY A 102 8.51 6.85 2.12
N PHE A 103 7.95 7.14 3.30
CA PHE A 103 8.72 7.68 4.40
C PHE A 103 9.84 6.72 4.85
N TYR A 104 9.55 5.42 4.80
CA TYR A 104 10.55 4.37 4.95
C TYR A 104 10.69 3.56 3.67
N TYR A 105 11.91 3.11 3.39
CA TYR A 105 12.15 2.14 2.33
C TYR A 105 13.28 1.18 2.67
N ARG A 106 13.21 -0.02 2.11
CA ARG A 106 14.25 -1.05 2.14
C ARG A 106 14.49 -1.51 0.71
N LEU A 107 15.76 -1.55 0.31
CA LEU A 107 16.15 -1.98 -1.03
C LEU A 107 15.99 -3.50 -1.20
N PRO A 108 15.75 -3.99 -2.44
CA PRO A 108 15.80 -5.42 -2.77
C PRO A 108 17.05 -6.11 -2.21
N GLY A 109 16.87 -7.25 -1.55
CA GLY A 109 17.98 -8.03 -0.96
C GLY A 109 18.56 -7.48 0.35
N SER A 110 18.22 -6.25 0.75
CA SER A 110 18.65 -5.67 2.04
C SER A 110 17.71 -6.09 3.17
N THR A 111 18.16 -6.10 4.43
CA THR A 111 17.26 -6.16 5.61
C THR A 111 17.11 -4.80 6.30
N GLU A 112 17.83 -3.78 5.83
CA GLU A 112 17.91 -2.46 6.46
C GLU A 112 16.84 -1.52 5.92
N TRP A 113 16.12 -0.86 6.84
CA TRP A 113 15.21 0.23 6.51
C TRP A 113 15.92 1.57 6.57
N HIS A 114 15.71 2.38 5.56
CA HIS A 114 16.16 3.75 5.47
C HIS A 114 14.98 4.71 5.65
N LEU A 115 15.27 5.86 6.24
CA LEU A 115 14.37 7.01 6.33
C LEU A 115 14.61 7.91 5.12
N GLN A 116 13.56 8.22 4.36
CA GLN A 116 13.67 9.17 3.25
C GLN A 116 13.98 10.59 3.73
N MET A 117 13.47 10.96 4.91
CA MET A 117 13.78 12.24 5.56
C MET A 117 14.12 12.01 7.03
N ALA A 118 15.42 12.04 7.36
CA ALA A 118 15.90 11.85 8.73
C ALA A 118 15.49 12.99 9.69
N SER A 119 15.12 14.17 9.18
CA SER A 119 14.77 15.37 9.96
C SER A 119 13.36 15.88 9.65
N ALA A 120 12.38 14.98 9.59
CA ALA A 120 10.99 15.39 9.47
C ALA A 120 10.51 16.00 10.81
N ASP A 121 10.01 17.23 10.76
CA ASP A 121 9.34 17.85 11.91
C ASP A 121 8.04 17.09 12.20
N SER A 122 7.90 16.59 13.43
CA SER A 122 6.71 15.89 13.92
C SER A 122 5.85 16.74 14.85
N SER A 123 6.22 18.01 15.08
CA SER A 123 5.50 18.92 15.98
C SER A 123 4.02 19.12 15.61
N TRP A 124 3.69 18.99 14.31
CA TRP A 124 2.33 19.07 13.79
C TRP A 124 1.42 17.92 14.25
N LYS A 125 1.99 16.79 14.69
CA LYS A 125 1.20 15.61 15.06
C LYS A 125 0.39 15.83 16.32
N GLU A 126 0.93 16.54 17.30
CA GLU A 126 0.20 16.80 18.56
C GLU A 126 -1.11 17.54 18.33
N PRO A 127 -1.12 18.75 17.70
CA PRO A 127 -2.38 19.44 17.45
C PRO A 127 -3.31 18.67 16.51
N ALA A 128 -2.76 17.94 15.52
CA ALA A 128 -3.58 17.10 14.65
C ALA A 128 -4.25 15.94 15.41
N ARG A 129 -3.53 15.30 16.35
CA ARG A 129 -4.03 14.22 17.20
C ARG A 129 -5.17 14.70 18.09
N GLU A 130 -5.04 15.87 18.70
CA GLU A 130 -6.12 16.46 19.52
C GLU A 130 -7.40 16.67 18.70
N ILE A 131 -7.26 17.26 17.50
CA ILE A 131 -8.39 17.49 16.60
C ILE A 131 -9.03 16.16 16.18
N MET A 132 -8.24 15.20 15.68
CA MET A 132 -8.74 13.90 15.22
C MET A 132 -9.29 13.05 16.37
N GLY A 133 -8.76 13.21 17.58
CA GLY A 133 -9.27 12.61 18.81
C GLY A 133 -10.70 13.06 19.10
N ALA A 134 -10.98 14.35 19.00
CA ALA A 134 -12.34 14.88 19.17
C ALA A 134 -13.33 14.31 18.14
N TYR A 135 -12.91 14.06 16.89
CA TYR A 135 -13.74 13.37 15.89
C TYR A 135 -13.95 11.89 16.23
N THR A 136 -12.92 11.24 16.79
CA THR A 136 -12.99 9.83 17.21
C THR A 136 -13.99 9.64 18.35
N GLU A 137 -13.97 10.51 19.37
CA GLU A 137 -14.87 10.44 20.54
C GLU A 137 -16.35 10.59 20.18
N ARG A 138 -16.68 11.35 19.13
CA ARG A 138 -18.06 11.59 18.70
C ARG A 138 -18.56 10.67 17.59
N THR A 139 -17.70 9.78 17.08
CA THR A 139 -18.02 8.93 15.93
C THR A 139 -17.81 7.47 16.28
N ASP A 140 -18.88 6.81 16.75
CA ASP A 140 -18.87 5.40 17.09
C ASP A 140 -18.38 4.54 15.92
N GLY A 141 -17.47 3.61 16.22
CA GLY A 141 -16.85 2.74 15.21
C GLY A 141 -15.66 3.36 14.48
N SER A 142 -15.37 4.66 14.67
CA SER A 142 -14.14 5.27 14.17
C SER A 142 -12.95 5.01 15.10
N PHE A 143 -11.73 5.16 14.59
CA PHE A 143 -10.51 5.08 15.39
C PHE A 143 -9.35 5.86 14.75
N LEU A 144 -8.40 6.27 15.59
CA LEU A 144 -7.17 6.92 15.16
C LEU A 144 -6.03 5.90 15.08
N GLU A 145 -5.35 5.85 13.94
CA GLU A 145 -4.10 5.10 13.75
C GLU A 145 -2.93 6.10 13.70
N GLU A 146 -2.03 6.00 14.66
CA GLU A 146 -0.79 6.76 14.68
C GLU A 146 0.35 5.95 14.05
N LYS A 147 0.88 6.47 12.96
CA LYS A 147 2.07 5.94 12.27
C LYS A 147 3.29 6.77 12.66
N GLU A 148 4.46 6.48 12.15
CA GLU A 148 5.67 7.26 12.47
C GLU A 148 5.69 8.59 11.72
N SER A 149 5.22 8.61 10.48
CA SER A 149 5.15 9.80 9.61
C SER A 149 3.76 10.39 9.45
N ALA A 150 2.71 9.69 9.87
CA ALA A 150 1.33 10.06 9.59
C ALA A 150 0.38 9.85 10.78
N LEU A 151 -0.78 10.48 10.70
CA LEU A 151 -1.97 10.17 11.50
C LEU A 151 -3.09 9.83 10.52
N VAL A 152 -3.81 8.73 10.76
CA VAL A 152 -4.90 8.29 9.89
C VAL A 152 -6.14 8.10 10.74
N TRP A 153 -7.22 8.83 10.41
CA TRP A 153 -8.52 8.63 11.05
C TRP A 153 -9.38 7.70 10.19
N HIS A 154 -9.80 6.60 10.79
CA HIS A 154 -10.59 5.56 10.14
C HIS A 154 -12.03 5.67 10.55
N TYR A 155 -12.93 5.92 9.60
CA TYR A 155 -14.38 5.99 9.85
C TYR A 155 -15.18 4.91 9.10
N LYS A 156 -14.53 4.01 8.36
CA LYS A 156 -15.22 3.00 7.53
C LYS A 156 -16.07 1.98 8.32
N LYS A 157 -15.84 1.86 9.64
CA LYS A 157 -16.62 1.02 10.55
C LYS A 157 -17.71 1.80 11.30
N ALA A 158 -17.76 3.13 11.14
CA ALA A 158 -18.84 3.95 11.65
C ALA A 158 -20.08 3.82 10.75
N ASP A 159 -21.17 4.44 11.17
CA ASP A 159 -22.32 4.63 10.29
C ASP A 159 -21.86 5.31 8.97
N PRO A 160 -22.22 4.79 7.79
CA PRO A 160 -21.66 5.27 6.52
C PRO A 160 -21.96 6.74 6.21
N GLU A 161 -23.15 7.24 6.57
CA GLU A 161 -23.54 8.61 6.31
C GLU A 161 -22.92 9.55 7.35
N PHE A 162 -23.02 9.17 8.62
CA PHE A 162 -22.47 9.96 9.71
C PHE A 162 -20.95 10.02 9.66
N GLY A 163 -20.26 8.88 9.50
CA GLY A 163 -18.81 8.82 9.39
C GLY A 163 -18.28 9.64 8.21
N ARG A 164 -18.99 9.66 7.08
CA ARG A 164 -18.66 10.50 5.93
C ARG A 164 -18.90 11.99 6.21
N SER A 165 -19.93 12.34 6.97
CA SER A 165 -20.20 13.75 7.35
C SER A 165 -19.12 14.35 8.26
N GLN A 166 -18.36 13.50 8.94
CA GLN A 166 -17.29 13.87 9.86
C GLN A 166 -15.90 13.90 9.19
N ALA A 167 -15.77 13.42 7.94
CA ALA A 167 -14.52 13.30 7.18
C ALA A 167 -14.37 14.40 6.13
#